data_AF-W1Y9B1-F1
#
_entry.id   AF-W1Y9B1-F1
#
_cell.length_a   1.000
_cell.length_b   1.000
_cell.length_c   1.000
_cell.angle_alpha   90.00
_cell.angle_beta   90.00
_cell.angle_gamma   90.00
#
_symmetry.space_group_name_H-M   'P 1'
#
loop_
_entity.id
_entity.type
_entity.pdbx_description
1 polymer ?
#
loop_
_entity_poly.entity_id
_entity_poly.type
_entity_poly.pdbx_seq_one_letter_code
_entity_poly.pdbx_strand_id
1 'polypeptide(L)' 'LVAMRDGEIRANGTPTEVITADVMREVFGVHTHIIHAPDVGTPIVIPIDTVGVDDG' A
#
# COMPACT_ATOMS: atom_id res chain seq x y z
N LEU A 1 -12.52 3.93 -1.10
CA LEU A 1 -11.55 3.18 -1.93
C LEU A 1 -11.99 1.73 -2.03
N VAL A 2 -11.66 1.08 -3.14
CA VAL A 2 -11.86 -0.35 -3.33
C VAL A 2 -10.56 -0.92 -3.87
N ALA A 3 -10.05 -1.97 -3.23
CA ALA A 3 -8.87 -2.70 -3.63
C ALA A 3 -9.30 -4.09 -4.14
N MET A 4 -8.86 -4.44 -5.34
CA MET A 4 -9.34 -5.64 -6.05
C MET A 4 -8.18 -6.44 -6.62
N ARG A 5 -8.32 -7.76 -6.61
CA ARG A 5 -7.40 -8.70 -7.29
C ARG A 5 -8.18 -9.90 -7.79
N ASP A 6 -7.88 -10.34 -9.01
CA ASP A 6 -8.51 -11.49 -9.67
C ASP A 6 -10.05 -11.38 -9.79
N GLY A 7 -10.56 -10.15 -9.99
CA GLY A 7 -11.99 -9.88 -10.09
C GLY A 7 -12.74 -9.83 -8.75
N GLU A 8 -12.05 -10.04 -7.63
CA GLU A 8 -12.62 -10.04 -6.28
C GLU A 8 -12.22 -8.78 -5.49
N ILE A 9 -13.14 -8.30 -4.64
CA ILE A 9 -12.86 -7.20 -3.72
C ILE A 9 -12.10 -7.75 -2.50
N ARG A 10 -10.88 -7.26 -2.28
CA ARG A 10 -10.04 -7.63 -1.13
C ARG A 10 -10.25 -6.71 0.07
N ALA A 11 -10.42 -5.42 -0.20
CA ALA A 11 -10.76 -4.43 0.81
C ALA A 11 -11.60 -3.30 0.21
N ASN A 12 -12.48 -2.72 1.00
CA ASN A 12 -13.21 -1.51 0.65
C ASN A 12 -13.49 -0.67 1.90
N GLY A 13 -13.53 0.64 1.75
CA GLY A 13 -13.70 1.57 2.86
C GLY A 13 -12.98 2.90 2.65
N THR A 14 -12.67 3.57 3.75
CA THR A 14 -11.87 4.80 3.79
C THR A 14 -10.42 4.55 3.33
N PRO A 15 -9.66 5.60 3.00
CA PRO A 15 -8.24 5.45 2.67
C PRO A 15 -7.46 4.72 3.76
N THR A 16 -7.67 5.05 5.03
CA THR A 16 -6.97 4.44 6.17
C THR A 16 -7.30 2.96 6.35
N GLU A 17 -8.55 2.55 6.07
CA GLU A 17 -8.95 1.14 6.14
C GLU A 17 -8.39 0.32 4.97
N VAL A 18 -8.25 0.92 3.79
CA VAL A 18 -7.86 0.20 2.56
C VAL A 18 -6.35 0.24 2.29
N ILE A 19 -5.68 1.34 2.63
CA ILE A 19 -4.24 1.52 2.38
C ILE A 19 -3.47 0.95 3.58
N THR A 20 -3.28 -0.36 3.57
CA THR A 20 -2.48 -1.10 4.56
C THR A 20 -1.38 -1.90 3.88
N ALA A 21 -0.31 -2.24 4.62
CA ALA A 21 0.79 -3.05 4.07
C ALA A 21 0.32 -4.41 3.54
N ASP A 22 -0.72 -4.98 4.17
CA ASP A 22 -1.31 -6.27 3.77
C ASP A 22 -2.05 -6.16 2.44
N VAL A 23 -2.89 -5.13 2.29
CA VAL A 23 -3.58 -4.86 1.01
C VAL A 23 -2.59 -4.53 -0.08
N MET A 24 -1.52 -3.78 0.21
CA MET A 24 -0.48 -3.46 -0.78
C MET A 24 0.21 -4.72 -1.30
N ARG A 25 0.53 -5.65 -0.42
CA ARG A 25 1.12 -6.94 -0.77
C ARG A 25 0.13 -7.85 -1.49
N GLU A 26 -1.10 -7.94 -1.01
CA GLU A 26 -2.12 -8.81 -1.60
C GLU A 26 -2.57 -8.32 -2.97
N VAL A 27 -2.74 -7.01 -3.19
CA VAL A 27 -3.30 -6.49 -4.45
C VAL A 27 -2.22 -6.10 -5.45
N PHE A 28 -1.12 -5.49 -5.00
CA PHE A 28 -0.08 -4.96 -5.90
C PHE A 28 1.23 -5.77 -5.85
N GLY A 29 1.38 -6.71 -4.91
CA GLY A 29 2.59 -7.53 -4.80
C GLY A 29 3.82 -6.79 -4.28
N VAL A 30 3.64 -5.63 -3.65
CA VAL A 30 4.74 -4.78 -3.17
C VAL A 30 4.86 -4.80 -1.65
N HIS A 31 6.10 -4.65 -1.16
CA HIS A 31 6.39 -4.43 0.25
C HIS A 31 6.44 -2.93 0.52
N THR A 32 5.69 -2.48 1.52
CA THR A 32 5.56 -1.04 1.82
C THR A 32 5.49 -0.81 3.32
N HIS A 33 5.97 0.36 3.75
CA HIS A 33 5.61 0.94 5.03
C HIS A 33 4.48 1.94 4.84
N ILE A 34 3.48 1.85 5.71
CA ILE A 34 2.38 2.82 5.77
C ILE A 34 2.57 3.66 7.03
N ILE A 35 2.69 4.97 6.85
CA ILE A 35 2.64 5.94 7.95
C ILE A 35 1.40 6.82 7.76
N HIS A 36 1.00 7.52 8.81
CA HIS A 36 -0.12 8.45 8.75
C HIS A 36 0.40 9.88 8.85
N ALA A 37 -0.09 10.77 7.99
CA ALA A 37 0.23 12.18 8.07
C ALA A 37 -0.16 12.73 9.46
N PRO A 38 0.75 13.43 10.17
CA PRO A 38 0.51 13.82 11.57
C PRO A 38 -0.68 14.77 11.72
N ASP A 39 -0.92 15.64 10.73
CA ASP A 39 -1.92 16.71 10.85
C ASP A 39 -3.31 16.29 10.36
N VAL A 40 -3.38 15.39 9.37
CA VAL A 40 -4.64 15.05 8.66
C VAL A 40 -4.97 13.56 8.67
N GLY A 41 -4.06 12.71 9.16
CA GLY A 41 -4.26 11.26 9.28
C GLY A 41 -4.29 10.49 7.96
N THR A 42 -4.16 11.15 6.81
CA THR A 42 -4.12 10.48 5.50
C THR A 42 -2.93 9.50 5.44
N PRO A 43 -3.13 8.25 4.96
CA PRO A 43 -2.05 7.29 4.83
C PRO A 43 -1.05 7.72 3.76
N ILE A 44 0.24 7.55 4.05
CA ILE A 44 1.37 7.77 3.15
C ILE A 44 2.04 6.41 2.93
N VAL A 45 2.18 6.04 1.66
CA VAL A 45 2.82 4.77 1.24
C VAL A 45 4.29 5.03 0.95
N ILE A 46 5.16 4.27 1.62
CA ILE A 46 6.61 4.30 1.40
C ILE A 46 7.02 2.94 0.82
N PRO A 47 7.40 2.85 -0.46
CA PRO A 47 7.92 1.62 -1.05
C PRO A 47 9.18 1.17 -0.34
N ILE A 48 9.28 -0.14 -0.08
CA ILE A 48 10.48 -0.78 0.44
C ILE A 48 11.06 -1.60 -0.70
N ASP A 49 11.70 -0.93 -1.65
CA ASP A 49 12.64 -1.59 -2.53
C ASP A 49 13.99 -1.58 -1.81
N THR A 50 14.66 -2.74 -1.72
CA THR A 50 16.12 -2.71 -1.68
C THR A 50 16.54 -1.94 -2.92
N VAL A 51 17.13 -0.75 -2.77
CA VAL A 51 17.72 -0.02 -3.89
C VAL A 51 18.51 -1.06 -4.68
N GLY A 52 17.98 -1.45 -5.84
CA GLY A 52 18.78 -2.16 -6.82
C GLY A 52 19.89 -1.18 -7.12
N VAL A 53 21.10 -1.49 -6.66
CA VAL A 53 22.27 -0.95 -7.33
C VAL A 53 22.03 -1.29 -8.81
N ASP A 54 21.83 -0.25 -9.60
CA ASP A 54 21.81 -0.37 -11.06
C ASP A 54 23.23 -0.82 -11.41
N ASP A 55 23.43 -2.15 -11.45
CA ASP A 55 24.67 -2.77 -11.90
C ASP A 55 24.72 -2.59 -13.42
N GLY A 56 25.19 -1.40 -13.83
CA GLY A 56 25.54 -1.09 -15.20
C GLY A 56 26.61 -2.01 -15.78
#